data_AF-A0A839J8K8-F1
#
_entry.id   AF-A0A839J8K8-F1
#
_cell.length_a   1.000
_cell.length_b   1.000
_cell.length_c   1.000
_cell.angle_alpha   90.00
_cell.angle_beta   90.00
_cell.angle_gamma   90.00
#
_symmetry.space_group_name_H-M   'P 1'
#
loop_
_entity.id
_entity.type
_entity.pdbx_description
1 polymer ?
#
loop_
_entity_poly.entity_id
_entity_poly.type
_entity_poly.pdbx_seq_one_letter_code
_entity_poly.pdbx_strand_id
1 'polypeptide(L)'
;MDDRQKRIFEALLEKERADLANTYRSALDLLALVPPEGTQRTRIAFICHSMREVMNRVLGVMGSSASPRIKPPTTIQVQALPNIIAQYPDLALDGEGESIPVPKSVAEVFDKLIKTAIQEKRRSRDDVAALLTDDGNSGHVVVTRWIDARSFFVKWAHLHDTDPDLSELPNLSWVTVRRFLHR
;
A
#
# COMPACT_ATOMS: atom_id res chain seq x y z
N MET A 1 -24.56 6.55 1.45
CA MET A 1 -23.71 5.66 2.26
C MET A 1 -24.57 4.62 2.94
N ASP A 2 -24.11 3.38 3.01
CA ASP A 2 -24.72 2.34 3.86
C ASP A 2 -24.27 2.48 5.33
N ASP A 3 -24.92 1.75 6.25
CA ASP A 3 -24.67 1.86 7.68
C ASP A 3 -23.26 1.39 8.10
N ARG A 4 -22.58 0.62 7.26
CA ARG A 4 -21.19 0.24 7.48
C ARG A 4 -20.25 1.38 7.13
N GLN A 5 -20.46 2.00 5.98
CA GLN A 5 -19.71 3.17 5.53
C GLN A 5 -19.83 4.31 6.54
N LYS A 6 -21.03 4.52 7.09
CA LYS A 6 -21.25 5.49 8.18
C LYS A 6 -20.40 5.18 9.40
N ARG A 7 -20.39 3.93 9.88
CA ARG A 7 -19.56 3.53 11.04
C ARG A 7 -18.06 3.77 10.83
N ILE A 8 -17.53 3.48 9.64
CA ILE A 8 -16.12 3.75 9.33
C ILE A 8 -15.86 5.27 9.33
N PHE A 9 -16.75 6.04 8.72
CA PHE A 9 -16.65 7.50 8.68
C PHE A 9 -16.70 8.11 10.08
N GLU A 10 -17.66 7.69 10.91
CA GLU A 10 -17.82 8.13 12.30
C GLU A 10 -16.61 7.74 13.16
N ALA A 11 -16.12 6.50 13.06
CA ALA A 11 -14.91 6.08 13.78
C ALA A 11 -13.67 6.91 13.43
N LEU A 12 -13.53 7.35 12.17
CA LEU A 12 -12.45 8.25 11.77
C LEU A 12 -12.63 9.66 12.38
N LEU A 13 -13.86 10.15 12.48
CA LEU A 13 -14.15 11.43 13.14
C LEU A 13 -13.91 11.38 14.65
N GLU A 14 -14.32 10.29 15.31
CA GLU A 14 -14.08 10.06 16.75
C GLU A 14 -12.59 10.05 17.09
N LYS A 15 -11.73 9.68 16.13
CA LYS A 15 -10.27 9.72 16.26
C LYS A 15 -9.64 11.04 15.79
N GLU A 16 -10.45 12.09 15.62
CA GLU A 16 -10.02 13.42 15.19
C GLU A 16 -9.34 13.44 13.80
N ARG A 17 -9.67 12.48 12.93
CA ARG A 17 -9.12 12.35 11.57
C ARG A 17 -10.12 12.75 10.50
N ALA A 18 -10.59 14.00 10.58
CA ALA A 18 -11.51 14.58 9.60
C ALA A 18 -10.95 14.56 8.17
N ASP A 19 -9.62 14.67 8.01
CA ASP A 19 -8.93 14.53 6.72
C ASP A 19 -9.17 13.15 6.08
N LEU A 20 -9.04 12.09 6.87
CA LEU A 20 -9.28 10.71 6.42
C LEU A 20 -10.76 10.42 6.23
N ALA A 21 -11.62 10.90 7.11
CA ALA A 21 -13.06 10.74 6.99
C ALA A 21 -13.57 11.37 5.67
N ASN A 22 -13.11 12.58 5.36
CA ASN A 22 -13.41 13.25 4.09
C ASN A 22 -12.82 12.51 2.88
N THR A 23 -11.58 12.03 2.98
CA THR A 23 -10.95 11.22 1.92
C THR A 23 -11.76 9.97 1.62
N TYR A 24 -12.22 9.27 2.67
CA TYR A 24 -13.08 8.10 2.56
C TYR A 24 -14.41 8.44 1.90
N ARG A 25 -15.08 9.51 2.35
CA ARG A 25 -16.33 9.99 1.76
C ARG A 25 -16.17 10.30 0.27
N SER A 26 -15.13 11.05 -0.12
CA SER A 26 -14.89 11.41 -1.52
C SER A 26 -14.71 10.17 -2.41
N ALA A 27 -14.05 9.11 -1.90
CA ALA A 27 -13.95 7.85 -2.62
C ALA A 27 -15.33 7.19 -2.84
N LEU A 28 -16.19 7.21 -1.81
CA LEU A 28 -17.55 6.67 -1.90
C LEU A 28 -18.44 7.47 -2.85
N ASP A 29 -18.31 8.79 -2.85
CA ASP A 29 -19.05 9.67 -3.75
C ASP A 29 -18.62 9.42 -5.21
N LEU A 30 -17.30 9.32 -5.46
CA LEU A 30 -16.78 8.94 -6.78
C LEU A 30 -17.31 7.57 -7.21
N LEU A 31 -17.34 6.58 -6.32
CA LEU A 31 -17.87 5.24 -6.60
C LEU A 31 -19.36 5.25 -6.98
N ALA A 32 -20.16 6.14 -6.37
CA ALA A 32 -21.58 6.26 -6.64
C ALA A 32 -21.91 6.99 -7.96
N LEU A 33 -21.00 7.83 -8.45
CA LEU A 33 -21.19 8.59 -9.69
C LEU A 33 -21.04 7.72 -10.94
N VAL A 34 -21.90 7.99 -11.92
CA VAL A 34 -21.71 7.53 -13.31
C VAL A 34 -20.64 8.43 -13.95
N PRO A 35 -19.47 7.91 -14.34
CA PRO A 35 -18.43 8.75 -14.94
C PRO A 35 -18.88 9.24 -16.32
N PRO A 36 -18.59 10.52 -16.66
CA PRO A 36 -18.61 10.96 -18.05
C PRO A 36 -17.70 10.08 -18.92
N GLU A 37 -18.05 9.94 -20.19
CA GLU A 37 -17.25 9.20 -21.16
C GLU A 37 -15.80 9.75 -21.20
N GLY A 38 -14.82 8.86 -21.26
CA GLY A 38 -13.40 9.21 -21.27
C GLY A 38 -12.78 9.56 -19.91
N THR A 39 -13.56 9.59 -18.81
CA THR A 39 -13.04 9.96 -17.47
C THR A 39 -12.80 8.77 -16.53
N GLN A 40 -13.04 7.54 -17.01
CA GLN A 40 -13.04 6.33 -16.17
C GLN A 40 -11.69 6.10 -15.48
N ARG A 41 -10.57 6.25 -16.20
CA ARG A 41 -9.24 6.04 -15.64
C ARG A 41 -8.89 7.05 -14.55
N THR A 42 -9.16 8.33 -14.79
CA THR A 42 -8.93 9.40 -13.81
C THR A 42 -9.76 9.18 -12.55
N ARG A 43 -11.03 8.79 -12.71
CA ARG A 43 -11.91 8.43 -11.58
C ARG A 43 -11.35 7.23 -10.80
N ILE A 44 -10.93 6.17 -11.49
CA ILE A 44 -10.30 4.99 -10.87
C ILE A 44 -9.06 5.43 -10.06
N ALA A 45 -8.21 6.28 -10.62
CA ALA A 45 -7.02 6.79 -9.94
C ALA A 45 -7.36 7.53 -8.64
N PHE A 46 -8.36 8.42 -8.66
CA PHE A 46 -8.78 9.14 -7.46
C PHE A 46 -9.40 8.23 -6.40
N ILE A 47 -10.21 7.25 -6.78
CA ILE A 47 -10.77 6.26 -5.85
C ILE A 47 -9.63 5.47 -5.20
N CYS A 48 -8.72 4.93 -6.02
CA CYS A 48 -7.62 4.11 -5.57
C CYS A 48 -6.64 4.88 -4.69
N HIS A 49 -6.32 6.13 -5.04
CA HIS A 49 -5.53 7.02 -4.21
C HIS A 49 -6.18 7.22 -2.84
N SER A 50 -7.46 7.58 -2.82
CA SER A 50 -8.21 7.85 -1.59
C SER A 50 -8.27 6.62 -0.68
N MET A 51 -8.59 5.46 -1.23
CA MET A 51 -8.67 4.20 -0.47
C MET A 51 -7.29 3.75 0.04
N ARG A 52 -6.23 3.90 -0.76
CA ARG A 52 -4.85 3.65 -0.33
C ARG A 52 -4.48 4.52 0.88
N GLU A 53 -4.81 5.81 0.84
CA GLU A 53 -4.52 6.72 1.96
C GLU A 53 -5.28 6.35 3.22
N VAL A 54 -6.59 6.07 3.10
CA VAL A 54 -7.41 5.60 4.24
C VAL A 54 -6.79 4.33 4.83
N MET A 55 -6.51 3.32 4.02
CA MET A 55 -5.94 2.04 4.48
C MET A 55 -4.55 2.19 5.11
N ASN A 56 -3.69 3.07 4.59
CA ASN A 56 -2.36 3.28 5.16
C ASN A 56 -2.42 3.96 6.52
N ARG A 57 -3.26 4.99 6.65
CA ARG A 57 -3.26 5.85 7.84
C ARG A 57 -4.16 5.31 8.95
N VAL A 58 -5.16 4.52 8.61
CA VAL A 58 -6.05 3.93 9.62
C VAL A 58 -5.32 2.98 10.56
N LEU A 59 -4.28 2.28 10.08
CA LEU A 59 -3.41 1.45 10.90
C LEU A 59 -2.70 2.25 12.00
N GLY A 60 -2.29 3.49 11.70
CA GLY A 60 -1.64 4.36 12.68
C GLY A 60 -2.61 5.09 13.63
N VAL A 61 -3.89 5.11 13.31
CA VAL A 61 -4.95 5.83 14.07
C VAL A 61 -5.73 4.88 14.96
N MET A 62 -5.99 3.68 14.46
CA MET A 62 -6.81 2.67 15.13
C MET A 62 -6.00 1.45 15.56
N GLY A 63 -4.83 1.21 14.97
CA GLY A 63 -3.97 0.09 15.32
C GLY A 63 -3.10 0.37 16.55
N SER A 64 -2.99 -0.63 17.41
CA SER A 64 -2.14 -0.60 18.61
C SER A 64 -0.83 -1.33 18.34
N SER A 65 -0.03 -0.88 17.37
CA SER A 65 1.24 -1.54 17.07
C SER A 65 2.28 -1.24 18.15
N ALA A 66 2.66 -2.26 18.93
CA ALA A 66 3.75 -2.19 19.89
C ALA A 66 5.14 -2.23 19.24
N SER A 67 5.24 -2.53 17.94
CA SER A 67 6.51 -2.72 17.24
C SER A 67 7.17 -1.37 16.89
N PRO A 68 8.43 -1.13 17.31
CA PRO A 68 9.14 0.11 17.02
C PRO A 68 9.33 0.32 15.51
N ARG A 69 9.33 1.58 15.08
CA ARG A 69 9.58 1.93 13.67
C ARG A 69 11.02 1.61 13.29
N ILE A 70 11.20 0.89 12.19
CA ILE A 70 12.52 0.59 11.61
C ILE A 70 13.11 1.89 11.04
N LYS A 71 14.38 2.17 11.36
CA LYS A 71 15.10 3.36 10.90
C LYS A 71 16.50 2.98 10.42
N PRO A 72 16.96 3.45 9.24
CA PRO A 72 16.17 4.14 8.20
C PRO A 72 15.23 3.15 7.48
N PRO A 73 14.07 3.61 6.97
CA PRO A 73 13.15 2.75 6.24
C PRO A 73 13.74 2.31 4.89
N THR A 74 13.18 1.24 4.30
CA THR A 74 13.65 0.67 3.02
C THR A 74 13.73 1.73 1.92
N THR A 75 12.76 2.64 1.83
CA THR A 75 12.73 3.71 0.82
C THR A 75 13.98 4.61 0.86
N ILE A 76 14.45 4.97 2.05
CA ILE A 76 15.65 5.80 2.22
C ILE A 76 16.90 5.00 1.84
N GLN A 77 16.93 3.70 2.15
CA GLN A 77 18.04 2.83 1.79
C GLN A 77 18.13 2.63 0.26
N VAL A 78 16.98 2.48 -0.43
CA VAL A 78 16.92 2.38 -1.90
C VAL A 78 17.45 3.65 -2.56
N GLN A 79 17.09 4.83 -2.04
CA GLN A 79 17.57 6.12 -2.57
C GLN A 79 19.09 6.29 -2.45
N ALA A 80 19.74 5.57 -1.53
CA ALA A 80 21.19 5.61 -1.38
C ALA A 80 21.93 4.67 -2.36
N LEU A 81 21.25 3.69 -2.97
CA LEU A 81 21.88 2.68 -3.83
C LEU A 81 22.63 3.29 -5.03
N PRO A 82 22.09 4.26 -5.80
CA PRO A 82 22.80 4.81 -6.95
C PRO A 82 24.17 5.39 -6.59
N ASN A 83 24.26 6.10 -5.45
CA ASN A 83 25.51 6.70 -4.98
C ASN A 83 26.55 5.67 -4.54
N ILE A 84 26.10 4.51 -4.08
CA ILE A 84 26.97 3.40 -3.65
C ILE A 84 27.47 2.64 -4.88
N ILE A 85 26.59 2.35 -5.84
CA ILE A 85 26.95 1.67 -7.08
C ILE A 85 27.86 2.54 -7.96
N ALA A 86 27.68 3.87 -7.97
CA ALA A 86 28.53 4.79 -8.71
C ALA A 86 30.01 4.75 -8.28
N GLN A 87 30.33 4.24 -7.09
CA GLN A 87 31.71 4.04 -6.63
C GLN A 87 32.38 2.80 -7.26
N TYR A 88 31.61 1.95 -7.94
CA TYR A 88 32.04 0.70 -8.55
C TYR A 88 31.52 0.63 -10.00
N PRO A 89 32.07 1.44 -10.93
CA PRO A 89 31.56 1.54 -12.30
C PRO A 89 31.66 0.24 -13.09
N ASP A 90 32.59 -0.64 -12.73
CA ASP A 90 32.79 -1.95 -13.37
C ASP A 90 31.89 -3.05 -12.78
N LEU A 91 31.03 -2.74 -11.80
CA LEU A 91 30.14 -3.70 -11.18
C LEU A 91 28.96 -4.04 -12.10
N ALA A 92 28.98 -5.23 -12.69
CA ALA A 92 27.88 -5.79 -13.47
C ALA A 92 27.02 -6.74 -12.62
N LEU A 93 25.82 -6.31 -12.24
CA LEU A 93 24.86 -7.11 -11.45
C LEU A 93 23.95 -8.00 -12.30
N ASP A 94 24.05 -7.91 -13.62
CA ASP A 94 23.28 -8.63 -14.63
C ASP A 94 24.12 -9.69 -15.37
N GLY A 95 25.31 -10.02 -14.86
CA GLY A 95 26.21 -10.99 -15.45
C GLY A 95 25.61 -12.40 -15.53
N GLU A 96 25.93 -13.12 -16.62
CA GLU A 96 25.54 -14.52 -16.79
C GLU A 96 26.43 -15.43 -15.93
N GLY A 97 25.86 -16.05 -14.91
CA GLY A 97 26.54 -16.97 -14.01
C GLY A 97 25.75 -17.30 -12.76
N GLU A 98 26.09 -18.40 -12.08
CA GLU A 98 25.46 -18.79 -10.80
C GLU A 98 25.84 -17.87 -9.64
N SER A 99 26.95 -17.12 -9.78
CA SER A 99 27.45 -16.18 -8.78
C SER A 99 28.03 -14.94 -9.44
N ILE A 100 27.67 -13.77 -8.91
CA ILE A 100 28.20 -12.46 -9.32
C ILE A 100 29.04 -11.91 -8.15
N PRO A 101 30.35 -11.70 -8.33
CA PRO A 101 31.19 -11.13 -7.28
C PRO A 101 30.81 -9.66 -7.06
N VAL A 102 30.49 -9.31 -5.82
CA VAL A 102 30.13 -7.95 -5.42
C VAL A 102 31.12 -7.39 -4.38
N PRO A 103 31.46 -6.10 -4.42
CA PRO A 103 32.23 -5.45 -3.36
C PRO A 103 31.54 -5.63 -2.00
N LYS A 104 32.34 -5.84 -0.94
CA LYS A 104 31.82 -6.07 0.41
C LYS A 104 30.87 -4.97 0.89
N SER A 105 31.20 -3.70 0.63
CA SER A 105 30.38 -2.53 0.95
C SER A 105 29.00 -2.58 0.29
N VAL A 106 28.94 -3.02 -0.96
CA VAL A 106 27.70 -3.21 -1.72
C VAL A 106 26.90 -4.36 -1.11
N ALA A 107 27.55 -5.49 -0.82
CA ALA A 107 26.92 -6.64 -0.19
C ALA A 107 26.29 -6.31 1.18
N GLU A 108 26.98 -5.55 2.03
CA GLU A 108 26.49 -5.10 3.33
C GLU A 108 25.24 -4.23 3.22
N VAL A 109 25.18 -3.36 2.20
CA VAL A 109 24.02 -2.50 1.93
C VAL A 109 22.83 -3.33 1.47
N PHE A 110 23.04 -4.30 0.57
CA PHE A 110 21.99 -5.22 0.15
C PHE A 110 21.48 -6.09 1.30
N ASP A 111 22.37 -6.64 2.13
CA ASP A 111 21.99 -7.41 3.31
C ASP A 111 21.12 -6.58 4.27
N LYS A 112 21.54 -5.35 4.57
CA LYS A 112 20.77 -4.42 5.40
C LYS A 112 19.41 -4.10 4.78
N LEU A 113 19.37 -3.82 3.48
CA LEU A 113 18.16 -3.52 2.74
C LEU A 113 17.17 -4.68 2.80
N ILE A 114 17.63 -5.90 2.52
CA ILE A 114 16.80 -7.12 2.54
C ILE A 114 16.25 -7.38 3.95
N LYS A 115 17.10 -7.31 4.98
CA LYS A 115 16.67 -7.47 6.39
C LYS A 115 15.64 -6.43 6.78
N THR A 116 15.87 -5.17 6.42
CA THR A 116 14.93 -4.07 6.67
C THR A 116 13.60 -4.32 5.97
N ALA A 117 13.62 -4.69 4.69
CA ALA A 117 12.42 -4.97 3.91
C ALA A 117 11.61 -6.15 4.48
N ILE A 118 12.28 -7.22 4.92
CA ILE A 118 11.63 -8.36 5.58
C ILE A 118 10.94 -7.91 6.87
N GLN A 119 11.63 -7.13 7.70
CA GLN A 119 11.08 -6.63 8.97
C GLN A 119 9.90 -5.67 8.73
N GLU A 120 10.00 -4.76 7.76
CA GLU A 120 8.90 -3.86 7.39
C GLU A 120 7.69 -4.64 6.87
N LYS A 121 7.91 -5.66 6.03
CA LYS A 121 6.84 -6.53 5.53
C LYS A 121 6.12 -7.27 6.66
N ARG A 122 6.87 -7.82 7.63
CA ARG A 122 6.30 -8.49 8.80
C ARG A 122 5.50 -7.50 9.65
N ARG A 123 6.11 -6.37 10.01
CA ARG A 123 5.47 -5.32 10.81
C ARG A 123 4.19 -4.81 10.17
N SER A 124 4.20 -4.51 8.86
CA SER A 124 2.99 -4.08 8.15
C SER A 124 1.88 -5.13 8.23
N ARG A 125 2.22 -6.42 8.31
CA ARG A 125 1.24 -7.51 8.41
C ARG A 125 0.71 -7.64 9.83
N ASP A 126 1.57 -7.48 10.83
CA ASP A 126 1.21 -7.51 12.25
C ASP A 126 0.34 -6.30 12.63
N ASP A 127 0.64 -5.11 12.10
CA ASP A 127 -0.17 -3.90 12.30
C ASP A 127 -1.61 -4.08 11.77
N VAL A 128 -1.74 -4.77 10.62
CA VAL A 128 -3.03 -5.10 10.04
C VAL A 128 -3.76 -6.15 10.87
N ALA A 129 -3.04 -7.15 11.38
CA ALA A 129 -3.61 -8.16 12.26
C ALA A 129 -4.14 -7.55 13.56
N ALA A 130 -3.35 -6.69 14.21
CA ALA A 130 -3.74 -5.97 15.42
C ALA A 130 -4.96 -5.07 15.23
N LEU A 131 -5.23 -4.60 14.00
CA LEU A 131 -6.42 -3.83 13.68
C LEU A 131 -7.63 -4.72 13.38
N LEU A 132 -7.44 -5.85 12.71
CA LEU A 132 -8.53 -6.61 12.07
C LEU A 132 -8.89 -7.92 12.78
N THR A 133 -8.07 -8.40 13.71
CA THR A 133 -8.31 -9.65 14.43
C THR A 133 -8.18 -9.44 15.94
N ASP A 134 -9.05 -10.10 16.69
CA ASP A 134 -9.06 -10.00 18.16
C ASP A 134 -7.79 -10.62 18.80
N ASP A 135 -7.16 -11.57 18.10
CA ASP A 135 -6.00 -12.34 18.55
C ASP A 135 -4.65 -11.86 17.96
N GLY A 136 -4.66 -10.85 17.09
CA GLY A 136 -3.46 -10.40 16.38
C GLY A 136 -2.87 -11.43 15.39
N ASN A 137 -3.62 -12.45 14.97
CA ASN A 137 -3.15 -13.48 14.05
C ASN A 137 -2.86 -12.94 12.64
N SER A 138 -1.58 -12.70 12.37
CA SER A 138 -1.11 -12.24 11.06
C SER A 138 -1.29 -13.26 9.94
N GLY A 139 -1.55 -14.53 10.25
CA GLY A 139 -1.92 -15.58 9.28
C GLY A 139 -3.41 -15.55 8.87
N HIS A 140 -4.25 -14.77 9.54
CA HIS A 140 -5.69 -14.78 9.31
C HIS A 140 -6.04 -14.27 7.89
N VAL A 141 -7.06 -14.88 7.26
CA VAL A 141 -7.46 -14.59 5.87
C VAL A 141 -7.80 -13.12 5.63
N VAL A 142 -8.30 -12.42 6.64
CA VAL A 142 -8.64 -10.99 6.55
C VAL A 142 -7.40 -10.12 6.33
N VAL A 143 -6.26 -10.51 6.91
CA VAL A 143 -4.99 -9.79 6.78
C VAL A 143 -4.46 -9.90 5.36
N THR A 144 -4.54 -11.08 4.76
CA THR A 144 -4.19 -11.27 3.34
C THR A 144 -5.11 -10.45 2.44
N ARG A 145 -6.43 -10.49 2.66
CA ARG A 145 -7.38 -9.68 1.88
C ARG A 145 -7.10 -8.19 1.96
N TRP A 146 -6.71 -7.69 3.15
CA TRP A 146 -6.31 -6.30 3.32
C TRP A 146 -5.05 -5.96 2.52
N ILE A 147 -4.03 -6.80 2.56
CA ILE A 147 -2.78 -6.60 1.81
C ILE A 147 -3.05 -6.61 0.30
N ASP A 148 -3.88 -7.53 -0.18
CA ASP A 148 -4.25 -7.61 -1.60
C ASP A 148 -5.04 -6.39 -2.05
N ALA A 149 -6.00 -5.94 -1.23
CA ALA A 149 -6.78 -4.72 -1.47
C ALA A 149 -5.88 -3.49 -1.56
N ARG A 150 -4.97 -3.33 -0.60
CA ARG A 150 -4.00 -2.24 -0.58
C ARG A 150 -3.13 -2.27 -1.84
N SER A 151 -2.64 -3.44 -2.22
CA SER A 151 -1.78 -3.60 -3.41
C SER A 151 -2.54 -3.24 -4.69
N PHE A 152 -3.81 -3.64 -4.79
CA PHE A 152 -4.70 -3.23 -5.87
C PHE A 152 -4.85 -1.70 -5.94
N PHE A 153 -5.16 -1.05 -4.81
CA PHE A 153 -5.31 0.41 -4.79
C PHE A 153 -4.00 1.13 -5.10
N VAL A 154 -2.85 0.63 -4.63
CA VAL A 154 -1.54 1.19 -4.99
C VAL A 154 -1.29 1.10 -6.49
N LYS A 155 -1.56 -0.06 -7.11
CA LYS A 155 -1.37 -0.28 -8.55
C LYS A 155 -2.15 0.72 -9.39
N TRP A 156 -3.37 1.05 -8.99
CA TRP A 156 -4.28 1.88 -9.77
C TRP A 156 -4.36 3.33 -9.29
N ALA A 157 -3.60 3.75 -8.28
CA ALA A 157 -3.62 5.11 -7.73
C ALA A 157 -2.85 6.14 -8.56
N HIS A 158 -1.98 5.69 -9.48
CA HIS A 158 -1.12 6.55 -10.26
C HIS A 158 -1.48 6.47 -11.75
N LEU A 159 -1.48 7.63 -12.42
CA LEU A 159 -1.46 7.69 -13.87
C LEU A 159 -0.02 7.41 -14.30
N HIS A 160 0.17 6.34 -15.05
CA HIS A 160 1.47 5.98 -15.64
C HIS A 160 1.50 6.44 -17.10
N ASP A 161 2.70 6.67 -17.64
CA ASP A 161 2.92 7.15 -19.02
C ASP A 161 2.31 6.21 -20.08
N THR A 162 2.14 4.94 -19.76
CA THR A 162 1.36 4.00 -20.55
C THR A 162 -0.12 4.05 -20.17
N ASP A 163 -0.96 4.32 -21.17
CA ASP A 163 -2.41 4.20 -21.07
C ASP A 163 -2.81 2.72 -21.20
N PRO A 164 -3.26 2.06 -20.13
CA PRO A 164 -3.84 0.73 -20.23
C PRO A 164 -5.10 0.83 -21.09
N ASP A 165 -5.36 -0.21 -21.87
CA ASP A 165 -6.59 -0.30 -22.63
C ASP A 165 -7.81 -0.19 -21.69
N LEU A 166 -8.92 0.37 -22.18
CA LEU A 166 -10.17 0.47 -21.43
C LEU A 166 -10.65 -0.91 -20.96
N SER A 167 -10.34 -1.97 -21.70
CA SER A 167 -10.63 -3.37 -21.33
C SER A 167 -9.82 -3.86 -20.12
N GLU A 168 -8.68 -3.25 -19.83
CA GLU A 168 -7.81 -3.57 -18.69
C GLU A 168 -8.15 -2.76 -17.44
N LEU A 169 -8.98 -1.71 -17.58
CA LEU A 169 -9.40 -0.91 -16.44
C LEU A 169 -10.20 -1.77 -15.46
N PRO A 170 -9.89 -1.70 -14.15
CA PRO A 170 -10.62 -2.48 -13.19
C PRO A 170 -12.08 -2.01 -13.15
N ASN A 171 -13.00 -2.95 -13.21
CA ASN A 171 -14.39 -2.65 -12.92
C ASN A 171 -14.52 -2.36 -11.42
N LEU A 172 -14.42 -1.08 -11.06
CA LEU A 172 -14.71 -0.56 -9.73
C LEU A 172 -16.23 -0.48 -9.54
N SER A 173 -16.86 -1.64 -9.41
CA SER A 173 -18.21 -1.75 -8.88
C SER A 173 -18.17 -1.82 -7.35
N TRP A 174 -19.31 -1.56 -6.71
CA TRP A 174 -19.48 -1.79 -5.28
C TRP A 174 -19.09 -3.22 -4.88
N VAL A 175 -19.22 -4.22 -5.74
CA VAL A 175 -18.82 -5.62 -5.46
C VAL A 175 -17.30 -5.74 -5.26
N THR A 176 -16.52 -4.99 -6.03
CA THR A 176 -15.06 -4.95 -5.93
C THR A 176 -14.63 -4.30 -4.61
N VAL A 177 -15.25 -3.19 -4.21
CA VAL A 177 -14.97 -2.50 -2.93
C VAL A 177 -15.51 -3.28 -1.72
N ARG A 178 -16.66 -3.95 -1.86
CA ARG A 178 -17.29 -4.81 -0.85
C ARG A 178 -16.38 -5.97 -0.46
N ARG A 179 -15.68 -6.62 -1.40
CA ARG A 179 -14.72 -7.70 -1.08
C ARG A 179 -13.60 -7.28 -0.11
N PHE A 180 -13.29 -5.99 -0.04
CA PHE A 180 -12.24 -5.42 0.79
C PHE A 180 -12.76 -4.88 2.12
N LEU A 181 -13.99 -4.35 2.10
CA LEU A 181 -14.79 -3.89 3.24
C LEU A 181 -15.11 -5.01 4.26
N HIS A 182 -15.58 -6.18 3.81
CA HIS A 182 -16.48 -7.04 4.59
C HIS A 182 -15.85 -8.09 5.55
N ARG A 183 -15.96 -7.82 6.86
CA ARG A 183 -16.85 -8.55 7.78
C ARG A 183 -17.79 -7.55 8.42
#